data_AF-A0A7Y7CSX2-F1
#
_entry.id   AF-A0A7Y7CSX2-F1
#
_cell.length_a   1.000
_cell.length_b   1.000
_cell.length_c   1.000
_cell.angle_alpha   90.00
_cell.angle_beta   90.00
_cell.angle_gamma   90.00
#
_symmetry.space_group_name_H-M   'P 1'
#
loop_
_entity.id
_entity.type
_entity.pdbx_description
1 polymer ?
#
loop_
_entity_poly.entity_id
_entity_poly.type
_entity_poly.pdbx_seq_one_letter_code
_entity_poly.pdbx_strand_id
1 'polypeptide(L)' 'MLVLTNFSDQTQTALLDKTLVGAGETLICNYDPRSKMEASVELHPYEALAFLYSF' A
#
# COMPACT_ATOMS: atom_id res chain seq x y z
N MET A 1 10.63 3.86 -0.56
CA MET A 1 9.94 2.55 -0.45
C MET A 1 9.01 2.59 0.75
N LEU A 2 7.79 2.06 0.65
CA LEU A 2 6.85 1.88 1.76
C LEU A 2 6.49 0.40 1.85
N VAL A 3 6.37 -0.08 3.09
CA VAL A 3 5.78 -1.39 3.37
C VAL A 3 4.53 -1.14 4.22
N LEU A 4 3.41 -1.71 3.78
CA LEU A 4 2.15 -1.72 4.51
C LEU A 4 1.81 -3.17 4.82
N THR A 5 1.35 -3.44 6.04
CA THR A 5 0.89 -4.76 6.43
C THR A 5 -0.30 -4.63 7.35
N ASN A 6 -1.40 -5.28 6.98
CA ASN A 6 -2.56 -5.42 7.84
C ASN A 6 -2.40 -6.69 8.68
N PHE A 7 -2.28 -6.54 10.00
CA PHE A 7 -2.18 -7.68 10.93
C PHE A 7 -3.53 -8.13 11.50
N SER A 8 -4.64 -7.64 10.94
CA SER A 8 -6.00 -8.01 11.36
C SER A 8 -6.70 -8.90 10.35
N ASP A 9 -7.76 -9.56 10.80
CA ASP A 9 -8.72 -10.33 10.01
C ASP A 9 -9.81 -9.45 9.37
N GLN A 10 -9.72 -8.13 9.53
CA GLN A 10 -10.64 -7.13 8.98
C GLN A 10 -9.93 -6.24 7.97
N THR A 11 -10.68 -5.63 7.04
CA THR A 11 -10.12 -4.61 6.15
C THR A 11 -9.69 -3.38 6.97
N GLN A 12 -8.49 -2.88 6.70
CA GLN A 12 -7.96 -1.68 7.34
C GLN A 12 -7.71 -0.59 6.31
N THR A 13 -7.92 0.67 6.71
CA THR A 13 -7.59 1.83 5.88
C THR A 13 -6.38 2.55 6.48
N ALA A 14 -5.28 2.58 5.74
CA ALA A 14 -4.11 3.37 6.08
C ALA A 14 -4.22 4.76 5.44
N LEU A 15 -4.08 5.82 6.24
CA LEU A 15 -3.95 7.18 5.74
C LEU A 15 -2.47 7.50 5.53
N LEU A 16 -2.12 7.97 4.34
CA LEU A 16 -0.74 8.28 3.97
C LEU A 16 -0.50 9.78 3.95
N ASP A 17 0.74 10.16 4.28
CA ASP A 17 1.19 11.52 4.07
C ASP A 17 1.19 11.88 2.58
N LYS A 18 0.90 13.14 2.25
CA LYS A 18 0.86 13.61 0.85
C LYS A 18 2.18 13.40 0.09
N THR A 19 3.31 13.35 0.80
CA THR A 19 4.63 13.07 0.23
C THR A 19 4.79 11.64 -0.28
N LEU A 20 3.90 10.72 0.11
CA LEU A 20 3.89 9.31 -0.29
C LEU A 20 2.86 9.00 -1.39
N VAL A 21 2.08 10.00 -1.81
CA VAL A 21 1.05 9.84 -2.85
C VAL A 21 1.69 10.07 -4.22
N GLY A 22 1.54 9.12 -5.14
CA GLY A 22 2.14 9.25 -6.47
C GLY A 22 2.25 7.93 -7.23
N ALA A 23 2.88 8.00 -8.40
CA ALA A 23 3.19 6.83 -9.22
C ALA A 23 4.35 6.03 -8.62
N GLY A 24 4.37 4.74 -8.93
CA GLY A 24 5.45 3.85 -8.53
C GLY A 24 5.15 2.41 -8.92
N GLU A 25 5.85 1.49 -8.28
CA GLU A 25 5.77 0.07 -8.61
C GLU A 25 5.55 -0.77 -7.34
N THR A 26 4.60 -1.71 -7.42
CA THR A 26 4.48 -2.74 -6.40
C THR A 26 5.56 -3.79 -6.61
N LEU A 27 6.42 -3.95 -5.62
CA LEU A 27 7.44 -5.00 -5.60
C LEU A 27 6.83 -6.34 -5.18
N ILE A 28 6.00 -6.31 -4.14
CA ILE A 28 5.32 -7.49 -3.58
C ILE A 28 3.93 -7.06 -3.12
N CYS A 29 2.91 -7.84 -3.50
CA CYS A 29 1.59 -7.81 -2.89
C CYS A 29 1.05 -9.24 -2.89
N ASN A 30 0.51 -9.71 -1.77
CA ASN A 30 -0.16 -11.01 -1.69
C ASN A 30 -1.63 -10.97 -2.13
N TYR A 31 -2.13 -9.79 -2.49
CA TYR A 31 -3.42 -9.53 -3.14
C TYR A 31 -3.16 -8.88 -4.50
N ASP A 32 -3.80 -7.76 -4.79
CA ASP A 32 -3.69 -7.07 -6.07
C ASP A 32 -2.53 -6.06 -6.07
N PRO A 33 -1.61 -6.13 -7.04
CA PRO A 33 -0.54 -5.16 -7.18
C PRO A 33 -1.09 -3.79 -7.60
N ARG A 34 -0.45 -2.73 -7.11
CA ARG A 34 -0.83 -1.33 -7.36
C ARG A 34 0.26 -0.62 -8.17
N SER A 35 -0.13 0.28 -9.06
CA SER A 35 0.79 1.12 -9.88
C SER A 35 0.85 2.59 -9.42
N LYS A 36 0.02 2.95 -8.45
CA LYS A 36 -0.01 4.27 -7.83
C LYS A 36 -0.41 4.11 -6.36
N MET A 37 0.09 5.01 -5.53
CA MET A 37 -0.31 5.10 -4.13
C MET A 37 -1.25 6.28 -3.95
N GLU A 38 -2.41 6.03 -3.33
CA GLU A 38 -3.42 7.04 -3.03
C GLU A 38 -3.27 7.56 -1.59
N ALA A 39 -3.92 8.67 -1.25
CA ALA A 39 -3.85 9.24 0.10
C ALA A 39 -4.46 8.33 1.18
N SER A 40 -5.36 7.42 0.78
CA SER A 40 -5.90 6.36 1.60
C SER A 40 -5.71 5.02 0.89
N VAL A 41 -5.18 4.03 1.60
CA VAL A 41 -4.97 2.68 1.07
C VAL A 41 -5.81 1.71 1.88
N GLU A 42 -6.72 1.02 1.22
CA GLU A 42 -7.41 -0.13 1.80
C GLU A 42 -6.53 -1.37 1.69
N LEU A 43 -6.39 -2.06 2.81
CA LEU A 43 -5.66 -3.32 2.95
C LEU A 43 -6.64 -4.41 3.37
N HIS A 44 -6.73 -5.47 2.57
CA HIS A 44 -7.49 -6.67 2.89
C HIS A 44 -6.93 -7.36 4.15
N PRO A 45 -7.71 -8.26 4.78
CA PRO A 45 -7.23 -9.08 5.90
C PRO A 45 -5.88 -9.74 5.57
N TYR A 46 -4.88 -9.53 6.43
CA TYR A 46 -3.53 -10.09 6.25
C TYR A 46 -2.81 -9.69 4.95
N GLU A 47 -3.21 -8.60 4.30
CA GLU A 47 -2.51 -8.06 3.14
C GLU A 47 -1.16 -7.45 3.54
N ALA A 48 -0.13 -7.78 2.77
CA ALA A 48 1.22 -7.22 2.85
C ALA A 48 1.62 -6.67 1.47
N LEU A 49 1.95 -5.39 1.46
CA LEU A 49 2.31 -4.62 0.27
C LEU A 49 3.67 -3.96 0.46
N ALA A 50 4.59 -4.18 -0.48
CA ALA A 50 5.84 -3.42 -0.61
C ALA A 50 5.81 -2.61 -1.91
N PHE A 51 5.96 -1.29 -1.78
CA PHE A 51 5.84 -0.35 -2.89
C PHE A 51 7.09 0.53 -3.00
N LEU A 52 7.61 0.64 -4.23
CA LEU A 52 8.72 1.52 -4.59
C LEU A 52 8.18 2.78 -5.26
N TYR A 53 8.40 3.93 -4.62
CA TYR A 53 8.05 5.23 -5.19
C TYR A 53 9.16 5.74 -6.10
N SER A 54 8.77 6.38 -7.19
CA SER A 54 9.65 7.05 -8.13
C SER A 54 9.41 8.56 -8.02
N PHE A 55 10.45 9.32 -7.69
CA PHE A 55 10.43 10.79 -7.72
C PHE A 55 10.98 11.32 -9.04
#